data_AF-A0A2E4YCF2-F1
#
_entry.id   AF-A0A2E4YCF2-F1
#
_cell.length_a   1.000
_cell.length_b   1.000
_cell.length_c   1.000
_cell.angle_alpha   90.00
_cell.angle_beta   90.00
_cell.angle_gamma   90.00
#
_symmetry.space_group_name_H-M   'P 1'
#
loop_
_entity.id
_entity.type
_entity.pdbx_description
1 polymer ?
#
loop_
_entity_poly.entity_id
_entity_poly.type
_entity_poly.pdbx_seq_one_letter_code
_entity_poly.pdbx_strand_id
1 'polypeptide(L)'
;MAEKFTATEWATMEGGHSIDTPIEKPFAFIKDIHEARLTRSEGNLKSLSYTDCCERLYLSVLILEALNQYAFFRRTANEYAKRTTGYDTFKAYRMSGTDLYNFAYFVNGDNDAMDKLKDPGAAKAMRQRTNLPIMQLNGWLKSIASGGVYTQTSAFLIRLEGALNIRNADYKIVRRNLTRYKALSTKDKQDTITRLLIAARAKLRTSDLVDDLSKLAATNDLETARVKDNEPTVSVPDITTNARDLSLYRYVVGTNNLMRTKNFLNLAKQGKSVPGQFVQGYVPAIKMLDDIVKAGPAYINLLRALHQRAKMSRK
;
A
#
# COMPACT_ATOMS: atom_id res chain seq x y z
N MET A 1 -34.42 39.80 -48.83
CA MET A 1 -34.47 39.09 -47.54
C MET A 1 -33.04 38.88 -47.11
N ALA A 2 -32.59 39.51 -46.02
CA ALA A 2 -31.21 39.41 -45.56
C ALA A 2 -31.06 38.14 -44.70
N GLU A 3 -30.16 37.23 -45.09
CA GLU A 3 -29.83 36.05 -44.29
C GLU A 3 -29.16 36.50 -42.98
N LYS A 4 -29.68 36.01 -41.85
CA LYS A 4 -29.13 36.26 -40.52
C LYS A 4 -28.14 35.16 -40.20
N PHE A 5 -26.86 35.52 -40.14
CA PHE A 5 -25.79 34.63 -39.71
C PHE A 5 -25.63 34.68 -38.18
N THR A 6 -25.23 33.56 -37.60
CA THR A 6 -24.89 33.46 -36.17
C THR A 6 -23.55 34.15 -35.88
N ALA A 7 -23.33 34.58 -34.63
CA ALA A 7 -22.10 35.27 -34.22
C ALA A 7 -20.81 34.46 -34.53
N THR A 8 -20.92 33.12 -34.55
CA THR A 8 -19.85 32.18 -34.91
C THR A 8 -19.51 32.20 -36.40
N GLU A 9 -20.50 32.36 -37.27
CA GLU A 9 -20.28 32.41 -38.73
C GLU A 9 -19.63 33.73 -39.13
N TRP A 10 -19.98 34.83 -38.46
CA TRP A 10 -19.32 36.14 -38.59
C TRP A 10 -17.83 36.08 -38.23
N ALA A 11 -17.48 35.43 -37.11
CA ALA A 11 -16.10 35.29 -36.66
C ALA A 11 -15.20 34.48 -37.62
N THR A 12 -15.81 33.59 -38.40
CA THR A 12 -15.09 32.73 -39.37
C THR A 12 -14.81 33.47 -40.69
N MET A 13 -15.65 34.44 -41.06
CA MET A 13 -15.50 35.24 -42.29
C MET A 13 -14.46 36.37 -42.18
N GLU A 14 -14.23 36.94 -40.99
CA GLU A 14 -13.30 38.07 -40.79
C GLU A 14 -11.85 37.67 -40.43
N GLY A 15 -11.48 36.39 -40.54
CA GLY A 15 -10.07 35.97 -40.43
C GLY A 15 -9.46 36.09 -39.02
N GLY A 16 -10.27 35.89 -37.97
CA GLY A 16 -9.79 35.78 -36.59
C GLY A 16 -9.32 34.35 -36.26
N HIS A 17 -8.17 34.24 -35.60
CA HIS A 17 -7.60 32.99 -35.07
C HIS A 17 -8.66 32.03 -34.51
N SER A 18 -8.55 30.75 -34.85
CA SER A 18 -9.30 29.69 -34.20
C SER A 18 -9.08 29.80 -32.69
N ILE A 19 -10.13 30.13 -31.94
CA ILE A 19 -10.17 29.83 -30.52
C ILE A 19 -10.29 28.31 -30.49
N ASP A 20 -9.14 27.62 -30.42
CA ASP A 20 -9.09 26.23 -30.01
C ASP A 20 -9.61 26.18 -28.58
N THR A 21 -10.94 26.12 -28.43
CA THR A 21 -11.55 25.72 -27.17
C THR A 21 -11.07 24.29 -26.96
N PRO A 22 -10.22 24.03 -25.94
CA PRO A 22 -9.82 22.67 -25.67
C PRO A 22 -11.10 21.93 -25.33
N ILE A 23 -11.47 20.95 -26.14
CA ILE A 23 -12.49 19.99 -25.76
C ILE A 23 -11.90 19.29 -24.53
N GLU A 24 -12.24 19.77 -23.34
CA GLU A 24 -12.01 19.06 -22.10
C GLU A 24 -12.77 17.75 -22.22
N LYS A 25 -12.04 16.69 -22.60
CA LYS A 25 -12.55 15.32 -22.57
C LYS A 25 -13.02 15.10 -21.12
N PRO A 26 -14.32 14.86 -20.85
CA PRO A 26 -14.85 14.73 -19.48
C PRO A 26 -14.36 13.49 -18.71
N PHE A 27 -13.32 12.82 -19.23
CA PHE A 27 -12.76 11.57 -18.75
C PHE A 27 -11.21 11.57 -18.78
N ALA A 28 -10.56 12.71 -19.01
CA ALA A 28 -9.09 12.81 -18.92
C ALA A 28 -8.55 12.58 -17.49
N PHE A 29 -9.39 12.77 -16.47
CA PHE A 29 -9.07 12.50 -15.06
C PHE A 29 -8.89 11.00 -14.75
N ILE A 30 -9.44 10.09 -15.56
CA ILE A 30 -9.38 8.63 -15.35
C ILE A 30 -8.31 7.97 -16.23
N LYS A 31 -7.28 8.70 -16.66
CA LYS A 31 -6.14 8.09 -17.38
C LYS A 31 -4.97 7.69 -16.48
N ASP A 32 -4.98 8.15 -15.24
CA ASP A 32 -3.87 8.00 -14.31
C ASP A 32 -4.36 7.50 -12.93
N ILE A 33 -5.16 6.42 -12.92
CA ILE A 33 -5.20 5.55 -11.73
C ILE A 33 -3.84 4.86 -11.68
N HIS A 34 -2.86 5.58 -11.17
CA HIS A 34 -1.55 5.04 -10.88
C HIS A 34 -1.72 4.01 -9.77
N GLU A 35 -1.33 2.76 -10.06
CA GLU A 35 -1.20 1.71 -9.06
C GLU A 35 -0.39 2.25 -7.88
N ALA A 36 -0.95 2.16 -6.67
CA ALA A 36 -0.23 2.56 -5.46
C ALA A 36 1.01 1.68 -5.35
N ARG A 37 2.20 2.30 -5.42
CA ARG A 37 3.49 1.60 -5.38
C ARG A 37 4.37 2.20 -4.32
N LEU A 38 4.79 1.36 -3.38
CA LEU A 38 5.59 1.76 -2.24
C LEU A 38 6.97 2.26 -2.67
N THR A 39 7.54 1.62 -3.69
CA THR A 39 8.91 1.87 -4.14
C THR A 39 9.06 3.05 -5.10
N ARG A 40 7.96 3.72 -5.50
CA ARG A 40 7.97 4.75 -6.55
C ARG A 40 8.55 6.09 -6.12
N SER A 41 8.42 6.48 -4.84
CA SER A 41 8.92 7.77 -4.35
C SER A 41 10.23 7.61 -3.59
N GLU A 42 11.19 8.50 -3.86
CA GLU A 42 12.48 8.50 -3.15
C GLU A 42 12.33 8.68 -1.64
N GLY A 43 11.31 9.45 -1.21
CA GLY A 43 10.99 9.63 0.21
C GLY A 43 10.58 8.32 0.90
N ASN A 44 9.84 7.45 0.21
CA ASN A 44 9.50 6.14 0.75
C ASN A 44 10.72 5.22 0.80
N LEU A 45 11.59 5.25 -0.22
CA LEU A 45 12.81 4.44 -0.25
C LEU A 45 13.76 4.76 0.91
N LYS A 46 13.95 6.04 1.23
CA LYS A 46 14.80 6.50 2.36
C LYS A 46 14.24 6.10 3.74
N SER A 47 13.01 5.61 3.81
CA SER A 47 12.41 5.08 5.05
C SER A 47 12.59 3.56 5.21
N LEU A 48 12.97 2.85 4.14
CA LEU A 48 13.11 1.40 4.12
C LEU A 48 14.48 0.97 4.67
N SER A 49 14.47 0.09 5.66
CA SER A 49 15.67 -0.69 6.02
C SER A 49 15.86 -1.87 5.06
N TYR A 50 17.07 -2.44 5.02
CA TYR A 50 17.31 -3.67 4.25
C TYR A 50 16.44 -4.83 4.72
N THR A 51 16.21 -4.96 6.03
CA THR A 51 15.30 -5.95 6.61
C THR A 51 13.86 -5.74 6.15
N ASP A 52 13.40 -4.48 6.03
CA ASP A 52 12.08 -4.19 5.46
C ASP A 52 11.99 -4.69 4.02
N CYS A 53 13.03 -4.47 3.20
CA CYS A 53 13.06 -4.98 1.83
C CYS A 53 12.96 -6.51 1.78
N CYS A 54 13.69 -7.22 2.66
CA CYS A 54 13.61 -8.68 2.75
C CYS A 54 12.21 -9.17 3.14
N GLU A 55 11.62 -8.60 4.19
CA GLU A 55 10.28 -9.00 4.66
C GLU A 55 9.20 -8.67 3.64
N ARG A 56 9.26 -7.49 3.02
CA ARG A 56 8.28 -7.05 2.01
C ARG A 56 8.38 -7.89 0.74
N LEU A 57 9.60 -8.20 0.29
CA LEU A 57 9.82 -9.15 -0.81
C LEU A 57 9.13 -10.49 -0.50
N TYR A 58 9.36 -11.03 0.70
CA TYR A 58 8.80 -12.31 1.10
C TYR A 58 7.26 -12.28 1.18
N LEU A 59 6.69 -11.24 1.78
CA LEU A 59 5.24 -11.06 1.86
C LEU A 59 4.61 -10.93 0.47
N SER A 60 5.21 -10.16 -0.45
CA SER A 60 4.72 -10.05 -1.83
C SER A 60 4.73 -11.41 -2.55
N VAL A 61 5.74 -12.27 -2.32
CA VAL A 61 5.75 -13.64 -2.83
C VAL A 61 4.62 -14.47 -2.24
N LEU A 62 4.37 -14.40 -0.93
CA LEU A 62 3.27 -15.13 -0.29
C LEU A 62 1.89 -14.66 -0.77
N ILE A 63 1.71 -13.36 -1.01
CA ILE A 63 0.47 -12.81 -1.57
C ILE A 63 0.23 -13.37 -2.98
N LEU A 64 1.24 -13.36 -3.82
CA LEU A 64 1.12 -13.85 -5.18
C LEU A 64 0.84 -15.36 -5.22
N GLU A 65 1.44 -16.13 -4.31
CA GLU A 65 1.09 -17.55 -4.12
C GLU A 65 -0.36 -17.73 -3.65
N ALA A 66 -0.86 -16.89 -2.74
CA ALA A 66 -2.24 -16.92 -2.27
C ALA A 66 -3.24 -16.63 -3.40
N LEU A 67 -2.98 -15.60 -4.22
CA LEU A 67 -3.78 -15.29 -5.41
C LEU A 67 -3.84 -16.47 -6.37
N ASN A 68 -2.71 -17.17 -6.57
CA ASN A 68 -2.63 -18.31 -7.49
C ASN A 68 -3.44 -19.54 -7.03
N GLN A 69 -3.84 -19.61 -5.75
CA GLN A 69 -4.69 -20.69 -5.24
C GLN A 69 -6.13 -20.63 -5.79
N TYR A 70 -6.61 -19.45 -6.16
CA TYR A 70 -8.01 -19.23 -6.54
C TYR A 70 -8.14 -18.97 -8.04
N ALA A 71 -8.96 -19.77 -8.73
CA ALA A 71 -9.12 -19.69 -10.18
C ALA A 71 -9.46 -18.28 -10.68
N PHE A 72 -10.34 -17.56 -9.97
CA PHE A 72 -10.73 -16.18 -10.28
C PHE A 72 -9.53 -15.20 -10.22
N PHE A 73 -8.60 -15.40 -9.28
CA PHE A 73 -7.46 -14.50 -9.03
C PHE A 73 -6.19 -14.92 -9.77
N ARG A 74 -6.16 -16.11 -10.40
CA ARG A 74 -4.99 -16.56 -11.19
C ARG A 74 -4.62 -15.58 -12.29
N ARG A 75 -5.59 -15.01 -12.98
CA ARG A 75 -5.30 -14.02 -14.03
C ARG A 75 -4.55 -12.80 -13.47
N THR A 76 -5.01 -12.28 -12.34
CA THR A 76 -4.35 -11.18 -11.62
C THR A 76 -2.92 -11.55 -11.23
N ALA A 77 -2.72 -12.75 -10.67
CA ALA A 77 -1.38 -13.24 -10.34
C ALA A 77 -0.47 -13.36 -11.57
N ASN A 78 -0.99 -13.91 -12.67
CA ASN A 78 -0.25 -14.08 -13.91
C ASN A 78 0.18 -12.72 -14.50
N GLU A 79 -0.74 -11.75 -14.55
CA GLU A 79 -0.46 -10.40 -15.05
C GLU A 79 0.57 -9.68 -14.17
N TYR A 80 0.46 -9.79 -12.84
CA TYR A 80 1.44 -9.24 -11.92
C TYR A 80 2.83 -9.87 -12.11
N ALA A 81 2.90 -11.19 -12.24
CA ALA A 81 4.14 -11.92 -12.47
C ALA A 81 4.79 -11.53 -13.80
N LYS A 82 4.00 -11.39 -14.88
CA LYS A 82 4.49 -10.93 -16.20
C LYS A 82 5.15 -9.56 -16.10
N ARG A 83 4.50 -8.59 -15.44
CA ARG A 83 5.08 -7.25 -15.22
C ARG A 83 6.36 -7.30 -14.40
N THR A 84 6.41 -8.17 -13.39
CA THR A 84 7.59 -8.36 -12.54
C THR A 84 8.77 -8.96 -13.34
N THR A 85 8.53 -9.95 -14.20
CA THR A 85 9.58 -10.62 -14.98
C THR A 85 9.92 -9.94 -16.29
N GLY A 86 9.26 -8.83 -16.63
CA GLY A 86 9.42 -8.14 -17.92
C GLY A 86 10.74 -7.38 -18.09
N TYR A 87 11.60 -7.36 -17.07
CA TYR A 87 12.87 -6.64 -17.05
C TYR A 87 14.05 -7.58 -16.83
N ASP A 88 15.27 -7.04 -16.90
CA ASP A 88 16.52 -7.75 -16.60
C ASP A 88 16.60 -8.17 -15.13
N THR A 89 15.99 -9.31 -14.79
CA THR A 89 16.10 -10.11 -13.55
C THR A 89 16.70 -9.35 -12.36
N PHE A 90 15.98 -8.30 -11.90
CA PHE A 90 16.29 -7.52 -10.70
C PHE A 90 17.67 -6.83 -10.68
N LYS A 91 18.23 -6.47 -11.85
CA LYS A 91 19.58 -5.85 -11.95
C LYS A 91 19.59 -4.34 -11.67
N ALA A 92 18.48 -3.66 -11.92
CA ALA A 92 18.39 -2.21 -11.79
C ALA A 92 17.05 -1.79 -11.21
N TYR A 93 17.01 -0.67 -10.48
CA TYR A 93 15.77 -0.03 -10.06
C TYR A 93 14.90 0.33 -11.27
N ARG A 94 13.60 0.09 -11.19
CA ARG A 94 12.64 0.43 -12.24
C ARG A 94 11.45 1.17 -11.64
N MET A 95 11.29 2.45 -12.01
CA MET A 95 10.10 3.23 -11.63
C MET A 95 8.80 2.59 -12.13
N SER A 96 8.84 1.97 -13.32
CA SER A 96 7.70 1.24 -13.91
C SER A 96 7.61 -0.22 -13.45
N GLY A 97 8.59 -0.71 -12.68
CA GLY A 97 8.58 -2.04 -12.09
C GLY A 97 7.55 -2.18 -10.97
N THR A 98 7.15 -3.42 -10.70
CA THR A 98 6.33 -3.75 -9.53
C THR A 98 7.12 -3.55 -8.24
N ASP A 99 6.43 -3.41 -7.10
CA ASP A 99 7.11 -3.36 -5.81
C ASP A 99 7.91 -4.63 -5.54
N LEU A 100 7.37 -5.81 -5.89
CA LEU A 100 8.08 -7.09 -5.80
C LEU A 100 9.42 -7.05 -6.57
N TYR A 101 9.42 -6.52 -7.81
CA TYR A 101 10.64 -6.38 -8.60
C TYR A 101 11.65 -5.47 -7.91
N ASN A 102 11.20 -4.30 -7.43
CA ASN A 102 12.09 -3.34 -6.79
C ASN A 102 12.62 -3.83 -5.45
N PHE A 103 11.83 -4.55 -4.64
CA PHE A 103 12.33 -5.21 -3.44
C PHE A 103 13.37 -6.27 -3.77
N ALA A 104 13.16 -7.09 -4.79
CA ALA A 104 14.16 -8.05 -5.25
C ALA A 104 15.45 -7.35 -5.74
N TYR A 105 15.33 -6.21 -6.42
CA TYR A 105 16.48 -5.38 -6.78
C TYR A 105 17.23 -4.88 -5.54
N PHE A 106 16.56 -4.35 -4.52
CA PHE A 106 17.24 -3.91 -3.30
C PHE A 106 17.87 -5.08 -2.53
N VAL A 107 17.21 -6.22 -2.44
CA VAL A 107 17.78 -7.38 -1.75
C VAL A 107 19.00 -7.94 -2.49
N ASN A 108 18.99 -7.92 -3.83
CA ASN A 108 20.07 -8.45 -4.66
C ASN A 108 21.13 -7.42 -5.06
N GLY A 109 20.83 -6.13 -4.93
CA GLY A 109 21.60 -5.04 -5.51
C GLY A 109 22.99 -4.88 -4.91
N ASP A 110 23.75 -4.01 -5.55
CA ASP A 110 25.10 -3.59 -5.19
C ASP A 110 25.08 -2.45 -4.14
N ASN A 111 26.24 -1.86 -3.88
CA ASN A 111 26.38 -0.77 -2.93
C ASN A 111 25.50 0.43 -3.28
N ASP A 112 25.34 0.75 -4.57
CA ASP A 112 24.50 1.86 -5.03
C ASP A 112 23.01 1.63 -4.72
N ALA A 113 22.56 0.37 -4.74
CA ALA A 113 21.22 0.02 -4.27
C ALA A 113 21.08 0.23 -2.75
N MET A 114 22.13 -0.10 -1.97
CA MET A 114 22.12 0.05 -0.51
C MET A 114 22.15 1.52 -0.08
N ASP A 115 22.83 2.37 -0.84
CA ASP A 115 22.96 3.81 -0.57
C ASP A 115 21.63 4.58 -0.71
N LYS A 116 20.60 3.94 -1.30
CA LYS A 116 19.24 4.47 -1.41
C LYS A 116 18.33 4.12 -0.23
N LEU A 117 18.79 3.25 0.67
CA LEU A 117 18.04 2.79 1.84
C LEU A 117 18.28 3.68 3.06
N LYS A 118 17.46 3.49 4.10
CA LYS A 118 17.48 4.29 5.35
C LYS A 118 18.84 4.32 6.05
N ASP A 119 19.51 3.16 6.13
CA ASP A 119 20.82 3.01 6.76
C ASP A 119 21.73 2.21 5.82
N PRO A 120 22.52 2.91 4.97
CA PRO A 120 23.38 2.26 3.99
C PRO A 120 24.45 1.36 4.60
N GLY A 121 25.01 1.73 5.76
CA GLY A 121 26.07 0.97 6.42
C GLY A 121 25.53 -0.38 6.92
N ALA A 122 24.42 -0.35 7.65
CA ALA A 122 23.74 -1.57 8.09
C ALA A 122 23.22 -2.40 6.91
N ALA A 123 22.71 -1.74 5.86
CA ALA A 123 22.24 -2.41 4.65
C ALA A 123 23.36 -3.19 3.93
N LYS A 124 24.53 -2.57 3.70
CA LYS A 124 25.70 -3.22 3.09
C LYS A 124 26.15 -4.44 3.91
N ALA A 125 26.22 -4.32 5.24
CA ALA A 125 26.60 -5.42 6.12
C ALA A 125 25.61 -6.60 6.07
N MET A 126 24.30 -6.32 6.01
CA MET A 126 23.28 -7.36 5.90
C MET A 126 23.23 -7.99 4.50
N ARG A 127 23.42 -7.18 3.45
CA ARG A 127 23.47 -7.64 2.06
C ARG A 127 24.57 -8.67 1.82
N GLN A 128 25.75 -8.48 2.42
CA GLN A 128 26.88 -9.44 2.35
C GLN A 128 26.52 -10.82 2.91
N ARG A 129 25.58 -10.88 3.86
CA ARG A 129 25.13 -12.12 4.50
C ARG A 129 23.90 -12.73 3.83
N THR A 130 23.33 -12.05 2.85
CA THR A 130 22.07 -12.41 2.20
C THR A 130 22.32 -12.88 0.78
N ASN A 131 21.96 -14.13 0.49
CA ASN A 131 22.10 -14.71 -0.84
C ASN A 131 20.72 -15.07 -1.40
N LEU A 132 20.12 -14.14 -2.15
CA LEU A 132 18.80 -14.34 -2.76
C LEU A 132 18.88 -15.47 -3.83
N PRO A 133 17.98 -16.47 -3.81
CA PRO A 133 17.93 -17.50 -4.84
C PRO A 133 17.28 -16.98 -6.14
N ILE A 134 17.98 -16.06 -6.84
CA ILE A 134 17.47 -15.31 -8.00
C ILE A 134 16.88 -16.22 -9.07
N MET A 135 17.59 -17.28 -9.45
CA MET A 135 17.14 -18.19 -10.51
C MET A 135 15.82 -18.86 -10.17
N GLN A 136 15.62 -19.24 -8.91
CA GLN A 136 14.41 -19.92 -8.46
C GLN A 136 13.27 -18.92 -8.28
N LEU A 137 13.54 -17.73 -7.76
CA LEU A 137 12.56 -16.64 -7.71
C LEU A 137 12.06 -16.30 -9.12
N ASN A 138 12.98 -16.12 -10.09
CA ASN A 138 12.62 -15.83 -11.47
C ASN A 138 11.90 -17.01 -12.14
N GLY A 139 12.35 -18.25 -11.89
CA GLY A 139 11.70 -19.46 -12.42
C GLY A 139 10.27 -19.64 -11.88
N TRP A 140 10.07 -19.44 -10.58
CA TRP A 140 8.75 -19.46 -9.95
C TRP A 140 7.86 -18.34 -10.51
N LEU A 141 8.35 -17.10 -10.60
CA LEU A 141 7.59 -16.01 -11.20
C LEU A 141 7.22 -16.27 -12.66
N LYS A 142 8.15 -16.80 -13.48
CA LYS A 142 7.87 -17.15 -14.88
C LYS A 142 6.80 -18.24 -15.00
N SER A 143 6.79 -19.22 -14.10
CA SER A 143 5.74 -20.24 -14.10
C SER A 143 4.36 -19.66 -13.78
N ILE A 144 4.27 -18.70 -12.86
CA ILE A 144 3.02 -17.97 -12.59
C ILE A 144 2.66 -17.10 -13.80
N ALA A 145 3.64 -16.39 -14.37
CA ALA A 145 3.41 -15.54 -15.55
C ALA A 145 2.82 -16.32 -16.73
N SER A 146 3.18 -17.60 -16.90
CA SER A 146 2.61 -18.49 -17.92
C SER A 146 1.32 -19.21 -17.50
N GLY A 147 0.87 -19.05 -16.25
CA GLY A 147 -0.28 -19.75 -15.68
C GLY A 147 -0.01 -21.24 -15.37
N GLY A 148 1.27 -21.63 -15.33
CA GLY A 148 1.71 -22.98 -15.02
C GLY A 148 1.83 -23.25 -13.51
N VAL A 149 2.22 -24.48 -13.18
CA VAL A 149 2.50 -24.91 -11.81
C VAL A 149 4.02 -25.04 -11.64
N TYR A 150 4.56 -24.36 -10.62
CA TYR A 150 5.94 -24.60 -10.20
C TYR A 150 6.00 -25.83 -9.30
N THR A 151 6.59 -26.93 -9.78
CA THR A 151 6.63 -28.20 -9.04
C THR A 151 7.32 -28.08 -7.68
N GLN A 152 8.32 -27.19 -7.58
CA GLN A 152 9.15 -27.02 -6.39
C GLN A 152 8.72 -25.83 -5.50
N THR A 153 7.45 -25.37 -5.55
CA THR A 153 7.01 -24.19 -4.78
C THR A 153 7.35 -24.31 -3.29
N SER A 154 7.09 -25.47 -2.68
CA SER A 154 7.39 -25.66 -1.25
C SER A 154 8.88 -25.50 -0.93
N ALA A 155 9.74 -26.17 -1.69
CA ALA A 155 11.19 -26.09 -1.52
C ALA A 155 11.73 -24.68 -1.81
N PHE A 156 11.19 -24.00 -2.83
CA PHE A 156 11.52 -22.62 -3.15
C PHE A 156 11.16 -21.68 -2.00
N LEU A 157 9.93 -21.73 -1.49
CA LEU A 157 9.48 -20.83 -0.42
C LEU A 157 10.27 -21.05 0.89
N ILE A 158 10.66 -22.30 1.20
CA ILE A 158 11.55 -22.60 2.33
C ILE A 158 12.92 -21.94 2.13
N ARG A 159 13.51 -22.11 0.95
CA ARG A 159 14.83 -21.54 0.65
C ARG A 159 14.80 -20.02 0.66
N LEU A 160 13.73 -19.42 0.14
CA LEU A 160 13.52 -17.97 0.17
C LEU A 160 13.35 -17.46 1.62
N GLU A 161 12.58 -18.16 2.46
CA GLU A 161 12.42 -17.83 3.89
C GLU A 161 13.78 -17.76 4.61
N GLY A 162 14.62 -18.77 4.40
CA GLY A 162 15.95 -18.86 4.99
C GLY A 162 16.92 -17.81 4.43
N ALA A 163 16.96 -17.64 3.12
CA ALA A 163 17.81 -16.66 2.44
C ALA A 163 17.54 -15.23 2.91
N LEU A 164 16.27 -14.89 3.12
CA LEU A 164 15.83 -13.57 3.59
C LEU A 164 15.86 -13.43 5.12
N ASN A 165 16.31 -14.46 5.85
CA ASN A 165 16.35 -14.49 7.32
C ASN A 165 15.00 -14.08 7.95
N ILE A 166 13.90 -14.64 7.45
CA ILE A 166 12.56 -14.35 7.95
C ILE A 166 12.39 -14.97 9.33
N ARG A 167 12.12 -14.11 10.34
CA ARG A 167 11.98 -14.53 11.75
C ARG A 167 10.54 -14.58 12.23
N ASN A 168 9.65 -13.79 11.63
CA ASN A 168 8.25 -13.69 12.04
C ASN A 168 7.54 -15.05 11.90
N ALA A 169 7.04 -15.59 13.01
CA ALA A 169 6.40 -16.90 13.07
C ALA A 169 5.11 -16.99 12.24
N ASP A 170 4.34 -15.90 12.16
CA ASP A 170 3.11 -15.85 11.36
C ASP A 170 3.43 -16.03 9.88
N TYR A 171 4.52 -15.46 9.38
CA TYR A 171 4.89 -15.60 7.96
C TYR A 171 5.28 -17.04 7.62
N LYS A 172 5.96 -17.71 8.56
CA LYS A 172 6.29 -19.14 8.45
C LYS A 172 5.04 -20.03 8.48
N ILE A 173 4.06 -19.68 9.31
CA ILE A 173 2.76 -20.36 9.34
C ILE A 173 2.05 -20.19 7.99
N VAL A 174 1.95 -18.95 7.50
CA VAL A 174 1.33 -18.65 6.20
C VAL A 174 2.00 -19.44 5.08
N ARG A 175 3.34 -19.42 4.98
CA ARG A 175 4.07 -20.22 3.99
C ARG A 175 3.68 -21.68 4.04
N ARG A 176 3.79 -22.31 5.22
CA ARG A 176 3.50 -23.75 5.38
C ARG A 176 2.08 -24.07 4.91
N ASN A 177 1.12 -23.23 5.28
CA ASN A 177 -0.27 -23.41 4.90
C ASN A 177 -0.52 -23.21 3.40
N LEU A 178 0.08 -22.18 2.78
CA LEU A 178 -0.04 -21.94 1.33
C LEU A 178 0.49 -23.13 0.50
N THR A 179 1.57 -23.79 0.92
CA THR A 179 2.10 -24.95 0.17
C THR A 179 1.18 -26.18 0.17
N ARG A 180 0.22 -26.27 1.10
CA ARG A 180 -0.77 -27.35 1.20
C ARG A 180 -2.20 -26.83 1.15
N TYR A 181 -2.40 -25.63 0.58
CA TYR A 181 -3.60 -24.83 0.76
C TYR A 181 -4.90 -25.55 0.38
N LYS A 182 -4.87 -26.34 -0.70
CA LYS A 182 -6.03 -27.09 -1.18
C LYS A 182 -6.58 -28.06 -0.13
N ALA A 183 -5.70 -28.67 0.67
CA ALA A 183 -6.05 -29.65 1.70
C ALA A 183 -6.46 -29.01 3.04
N LEU A 184 -6.38 -27.69 3.19
CA LEU A 184 -6.74 -27.00 4.41
C LEU A 184 -8.27 -26.95 4.61
N SER A 185 -8.69 -27.00 5.88
CA SER A 185 -10.06 -26.70 6.27
C SER A 185 -10.42 -25.25 5.92
N THR A 186 -11.70 -24.93 5.79
CA THR A 186 -12.17 -23.55 5.58
C THR A 186 -11.67 -22.61 6.68
N LYS A 187 -11.65 -23.10 7.93
CA LYS A 187 -11.13 -22.35 9.08
C LYS A 187 -9.65 -22.03 8.92
N ASP A 188 -8.83 -23.00 8.54
CA ASP A 188 -7.39 -22.80 8.36
C ASP A 188 -7.08 -21.90 7.17
N LYS A 189 -7.90 -21.94 6.11
CA LYS A 189 -7.81 -21.01 4.98
C LYS A 189 -8.08 -19.57 5.43
N GLN A 190 -9.17 -19.35 6.17
CA GLN A 190 -9.51 -18.05 6.77
C GLN A 190 -8.38 -17.53 7.66
N ASP A 191 -7.90 -18.37 8.59
CA ASP A 191 -6.85 -17.97 9.52
C ASP A 191 -5.53 -17.66 8.78
N THR A 192 -5.20 -18.41 7.73
CA THR A 192 -4.00 -18.19 6.91
C THR A 192 -4.06 -16.86 6.16
N ILE A 193 -5.16 -16.59 5.48
CA ILE A 193 -5.32 -15.37 4.67
C ILE A 193 -5.47 -14.14 5.56
N THR A 194 -6.12 -14.27 6.71
CA THR A 194 -6.19 -13.18 7.70
C THR A 194 -4.81 -12.82 8.25
N ARG A 195 -3.96 -13.79 8.60
CA ARG A 195 -2.56 -13.51 9.02
C ARG A 195 -1.80 -12.76 7.94
N LEU A 196 -1.97 -13.18 6.68
CA LEU A 196 -1.31 -12.52 5.55
C LEU A 196 -1.83 -11.10 5.32
N LEU A 197 -3.13 -10.85 5.48
CA LEU A 197 -3.72 -9.50 5.39
C LEU A 197 -3.22 -8.57 6.47
N ILE A 198 -3.12 -9.05 7.71
CA ILE A 198 -2.59 -8.27 8.83
C ILE A 198 -1.15 -7.83 8.51
N ALA A 199 -0.30 -8.79 8.11
CA ALA A 199 1.09 -8.52 7.72
C ALA A 199 1.18 -7.55 6.52
N ALA A 200 0.36 -7.76 5.49
CA ALA A 200 0.33 -6.92 4.30
C ALA A 200 -0.14 -5.50 4.62
N ARG A 201 -1.19 -5.33 5.43
CA ARG A 201 -1.68 -4.00 5.84
C ARG A 201 -0.66 -3.26 6.71
N ALA A 202 0.10 -3.96 7.54
CA ALA A 202 1.14 -3.38 8.38
C ALA A 202 2.38 -2.95 7.59
N LYS A 203 2.86 -3.81 6.67
CA LYS A 203 4.19 -3.63 6.03
C LYS A 203 4.15 -3.25 4.55
N LEU A 204 3.02 -3.48 3.88
CA LEU A 204 2.82 -3.26 2.45
C LEU A 204 1.70 -2.25 2.17
N ARG A 205 1.29 -1.41 3.13
CA ARG A 205 0.07 -0.56 3.05
C ARG A 205 -0.17 0.20 1.74
N THR A 206 0.90 0.65 1.06
CA THR A 206 0.82 1.38 -0.21
C THR A 206 1.39 0.57 -1.38
N SER A 207 1.42 -0.75 -1.24
CA SER A 207 1.98 -1.66 -2.23
C SER A 207 0.92 -2.18 -3.18
N ASP A 208 1.38 -2.45 -4.39
CA ASP A 208 0.56 -2.84 -5.54
C ASP A 208 -0.22 -4.15 -5.37
N LEU A 209 0.13 -5.00 -4.40
CA LEU A 209 -0.53 -6.30 -4.17
C LEU A 209 -1.58 -6.31 -3.05
N VAL A 210 -1.65 -5.28 -2.20
CA VAL A 210 -2.52 -5.31 -1.00
C VAL A 210 -4.00 -5.25 -1.36
N ASP A 211 -4.34 -4.47 -2.39
CA ASP A 211 -5.71 -4.36 -2.87
C ASP A 211 -6.20 -5.68 -3.47
N ASP A 212 -5.35 -6.39 -4.21
CA ASP A 212 -5.70 -7.68 -4.79
C ASP A 212 -5.84 -8.77 -3.72
N LEU A 213 -4.98 -8.77 -2.70
CA LEU A 213 -5.16 -9.65 -1.55
C LEU A 213 -6.48 -9.34 -0.80
N SER A 214 -6.80 -8.07 -0.61
CA SER A 214 -8.02 -7.64 0.08
C SER A 214 -9.27 -8.04 -0.71
N LYS A 215 -9.23 -7.90 -2.05
CA LYS A 215 -10.30 -8.40 -2.94
C LYS A 215 -10.44 -9.92 -2.84
N LEU A 216 -9.33 -10.67 -2.85
CA LEU A 216 -9.36 -12.12 -2.67
C LEU A 216 -10.04 -12.51 -1.36
N ALA A 217 -9.70 -11.81 -0.28
CA ALA A 217 -10.26 -12.10 1.02
C ALA A 217 -11.77 -11.82 1.08
N ALA A 218 -12.20 -10.67 0.55
CA ALA A 218 -13.60 -10.27 0.51
C ALA A 218 -14.44 -11.18 -0.39
N THR A 219 -13.97 -11.52 -1.59
CA THR A 219 -14.71 -12.37 -2.54
C THR A 219 -14.93 -13.80 -2.02
N ASN A 220 -14.06 -14.29 -1.16
CA ASN A 220 -14.09 -15.69 -0.68
C ASN A 220 -14.38 -15.82 0.82
N ASP A 221 -14.78 -14.74 1.49
CA ASP A 221 -15.07 -14.68 2.94
C ASP A 221 -13.92 -15.26 3.81
N LEU A 222 -12.72 -14.74 3.59
CA LEU A 222 -11.49 -15.26 4.20
C LEU A 222 -10.99 -14.45 5.41
N GLU A 223 -11.63 -13.32 5.73
CA GLU A 223 -11.28 -12.53 6.93
C GLU A 223 -11.95 -13.07 8.19
N THR A 224 -11.23 -13.13 9.30
CA THR A 224 -11.79 -13.59 10.57
C THR A 224 -11.23 -12.85 11.78
N ALA A 225 -12.06 -12.67 12.82
CA ALA A 225 -11.64 -12.09 14.09
C ALA A 225 -10.81 -13.06 14.97
N ARG A 226 -10.69 -14.34 14.58
CA ARG A 226 -9.97 -15.36 15.36
C ARG A 226 -8.46 -15.15 15.41
N VAL A 227 -7.91 -14.53 14.37
CA VAL A 227 -6.48 -14.25 14.28
C VAL A 227 -6.21 -12.93 14.99
N LYS A 228 -5.40 -12.99 16.04
CA LYS A 228 -4.91 -11.79 16.72
C LYS A 228 -3.89 -11.07 15.86
N ASP A 229 -4.03 -9.75 15.76
CA ASP A 229 -3.01 -8.89 15.18
C ASP A 229 -1.81 -8.79 16.14
N ASN A 230 -0.65 -9.27 15.69
CA ASN A 230 0.62 -9.25 16.41
C ASN A 230 1.66 -8.37 15.72
N GLU A 231 1.32 -7.69 14.63
CA GLU A 231 2.24 -6.76 13.99
C GLU A 231 2.44 -5.53 14.88
N PRO A 232 3.64 -4.93 14.90
CA PRO A 232 3.85 -3.69 15.63
C PRO A 232 2.90 -2.65 15.05
N THR A 233 1.90 -2.26 15.85
CA THR A 233 1.01 -1.15 15.51
C THR A 233 1.90 0.06 15.29
N VAL A 234 1.97 0.55 14.04
CA VAL A 234 2.57 1.86 13.72
C VAL A 234 2.03 2.82 14.76
N SER A 235 2.91 3.43 15.57
CA SER A 235 2.54 4.25 16.72
C SER A 235 1.32 5.06 16.39
N VAL A 236 0.18 4.56 16.86
CA VAL A 236 -1.05 5.28 16.78
C VAL A 236 -0.74 6.55 17.56
N PRO A 237 -0.97 7.75 17.00
CA PRO A 237 -0.80 8.96 17.80
C PRO A 237 -1.52 8.72 19.13
N ASP A 238 -0.89 9.11 20.25
CA ASP A 238 -1.47 8.99 21.59
C ASP A 238 -2.73 9.85 21.66
N ILE A 239 -3.81 9.29 21.11
CA ILE A 239 -5.15 9.80 21.13
C ILE A 239 -5.75 9.15 22.37
N THR A 240 -5.74 9.91 23.44
CA THR A 240 -6.48 9.61 24.66
C THR A 240 -7.93 10.03 24.45
N THR A 241 -8.86 9.12 24.66
CA THR A 241 -10.32 9.38 24.59
C THR A 241 -10.90 9.55 26.00
N ASN A 242 -10.09 10.08 26.91
CA ASN A 242 -10.48 10.38 28.29
C ASN A 242 -11.46 11.55 28.32
N ALA A 243 -12.29 11.64 29.36
CA ALA A 243 -13.33 12.66 29.49
C ALA A 243 -12.78 14.10 29.35
N ARG A 244 -11.56 14.33 29.86
CA ARG A 244 -10.86 15.61 29.76
C ARG A 244 -10.53 15.98 28.30
N ASP A 245 -9.97 15.06 27.52
CA ASP A 245 -9.59 15.33 26.13
C ASP A 245 -10.81 15.50 25.23
N LEU A 246 -11.85 14.70 25.46
CA LEU A 246 -13.14 14.84 24.76
C LEU A 246 -13.78 16.21 24.96
N SER A 247 -13.59 16.82 26.14
CA SER A 247 -14.06 18.20 26.39
C SER A 247 -13.35 19.22 25.50
N LEU A 248 -12.07 18.99 25.18
CA LEU A 248 -11.32 19.85 24.27
C LEU A 248 -11.70 19.60 22.79
N TYR A 249 -11.98 18.35 22.42
CA TYR A 249 -12.51 18.03 21.09
C TYR A 249 -13.81 18.77 20.78
N ARG A 250 -14.63 19.09 21.79
CA ARG A 250 -15.86 19.88 21.63
C ARG A 250 -15.62 21.20 20.90
N TYR A 251 -14.49 21.87 21.12
CA TYR A 251 -14.18 23.16 20.48
C TYR A 251 -13.91 23.03 18.99
N VAL A 252 -13.59 21.83 18.51
CA VAL A 252 -13.28 21.56 17.10
C VAL A 252 -14.47 20.91 16.38
N VAL A 253 -15.08 19.90 17.01
CA VAL A 253 -16.14 19.09 16.36
C VAL A 253 -17.55 19.52 16.71
N GLY A 254 -17.71 20.38 17.73
CA GLY A 254 -19.01 20.76 18.27
C GLY A 254 -19.57 19.75 19.28
N THR A 255 -20.50 20.22 20.12
CA THR A 255 -21.15 19.43 21.19
C THR A 255 -21.89 18.21 20.64
N ASN A 256 -22.64 18.40 19.55
CA ASN A 256 -23.53 17.38 18.99
C ASN A 256 -22.78 16.19 18.38
N ASN A 257 -21.51 16.39 18.00
CA ASN A 257 -20.71 15.35 17.35
C ASN A 257 -19.84 14.55 18.33
N LEU A 258 -19.71 15.00 19.58
CA LEU A 258 -18.70 14.52 20.52
C LEU A 258 -18.73 13.00 20.77
N MET A 259 -19.92 12.41 20.85
CA MET A 259 -20.05 10.95 21.03
C MET A 259 -19.64 10.17 19.77
N ARG A 260 -19.96 10.68 18.58
CA ARG A 260 -19.54 10.10 17.30
C ARG A 260 -18.03 10.27 17.11
N THR A 261 -17.47 11.42 17.49
CA THR A 261 -16.03 11.66 17.54
C THR A 261 -15.33 10.68 18.47
N LYS A 262 -15.86 10.41 19.66
CA LYS A 262 -15.30 9.40 20.58
C LYS A 262 -15.20 8.03 19.92
N ASN A 263 -16.28 7.58 19.27
CA ASN A 263 -16.31 6.28 18.58
C ASN A 263 -15.38 6.25 17.37
N PHE A 264 -15.32 7.34 16.60
CA PHE A 264 -14.34 7.51 15.52
C PHE A 264 -12.92 7.38 16.04
N LEU A 265 -12.54 8.13 17.08
CA LEU A 265 -11.19 8.11 17.66
C LEU A 265 -10.84 6.73 18.24
N ASN A 266 -11.79 6.05 18.89
CA ASN A 266 -11.57 4.70 19.43
C ASN A 266 -11.33 3.66 18.33
N LEU A 267 -12.13 3.67 17.26
CA LEU A 267 -11.99 2.74 16.14
C LEU A 267 -10.74 3.03 15.32
N ALA A 268 -10.48 4.31 15.03
CA ALA A 268 -9.27 4.76 14.36
C ALA A 268 -8.02 4.39 15.18
N LYS A 269 -8.07 4.53 16.52
CA LYS A 269 -6.99 4.12 17.42
C LYS A 269 -6.71 2.62 17.36
N GLN A 270 -7.75 1.82 17.16
CA GLN A 270 -7.63 0.36 17.04
C GLN A 270 -7.26 -0.10 15.63
N GLY A 271 -6.99 0.82 14.68
CA GLY A 271 -6.72 0.48 13.28
C GLY A 271 -7.90 -0.17 12.56
N LYS A 272 -9.12 -0.05 13.10
CA LYS A 272 -10.33 -0.66 12.56
C LYS A 272 -11.00 0.27 11.54
N SER A 273 -11.69 -0.34 10.57
CA SER A 273 -12.58 0.39 9.66
C SER A 273 -13.62 1.17 10.46
N VAL A 274 -13.81 2.45 10.11
CA VAL A 274 -14.73 3.35 10.81
C VAL A 274 -16.04 3.48 10.02
N PRO A 275 -17.20 3.06 10.58
CA PRO A 275 -18.50 3.26 9.96
C PRO A 275 -18.78 4.73 9.60
N GLY A 276 -19.42 4.97 8.45
CA GLY A 276 -19.69 6.31 7.92
C GLY A 276 -20.40 7.24 8.91
N GLN A 277 -21.32 6.72 9.72
CA GLN A 277 -22.00 7.48 10.78
C GLN A 277 -21.06 8.07 11.84
N PHE A 278 -19.91 7.44 12.11
CA PHE A 278 -18.91 7.96 13.05
C PHE A 278 -17.91 8.88 12.36
N VAL A 279 -17.61 8.65 11.08
CA VAL A 279 -16.86 9.59 10.24
C VAL A 279 -17.53 10.96 10.23
N GLN A 280 -18.86 11.02 10.12
CA GLN A 280 -19.64 12.26 10.19
C GLN A 280 -19.38 13.07 11.47
N GLY A 281 -19.11 12.40 12.59
CA GLY A 281 -18.76 13.08 13.84
C GLY A 281 -17.39 13.78 13.82
N TYR A 282 -16.52 13.45 12.87
CA TYR A 282 -15.19 14.05 12.76
C TYR A 282 -15.07 15.03 11.57
N VAL A 283 -16.09 15.12 10.72
CA VAL A 283 -16.13 16.01 9.54
C VAL A 283 -15.81 17.47 9.86
N PRO A 284 -16.28 18.08 10.98
CA PRO A 284 -15.94 19.48 11.25
C PRO A 284 -14.44 19.71 11.45
N ALA A 285 -13.72 18.75 12.07
CA ALA A 285 -12.27 18.82 12.20
C ALA A 285 -11.56 18.68 10.85
N ILE A 286 -12.09 17.82 9.96
CA ILE A 286 -11.59 17.66 8.60
C ILE A 286 -11.77 18.97 7.81
N LYS A 287 -12.95 19.60 7.91
CA LYS A 287 -13.22 20.91 7.30
C LYS A 287 -12.25 21.99 7.79
N MET A 288 -12.03 22.07 9.10
CA MET A 288 -11.08 23.03 9.67
C MET A 288 -9.65 22.86 9.10
N LEU A 289 -9.20 21.61 8.93
CA LEU A 289 -7.90 21.33 8.31
C LEU A 289 -7.91 21.66 6.81
N ASP A 290 -8.98 21.35 6.09
CA ASP A 290 -9.16 21.68 4.67
C ASP A 290 -9.11 23.20 4.43
N ASP A 291 -9.75 23.99 5.29
CA ASP A 291 -9.71 25.45 5.25
C ASP A 291 -8.28 26.00 5.45
N ILE A 292 -7.51 25.40 6.38
CA ILE A 292 -6.09 25.75 6.59
C ILE A 292 -5.24 25.42 5.35
N VAL A 293 -5.49 24.28 4.71
CA VAL A 293 -4.77 23.88 3.49
C VAL A 293 -5.09 24.84 2.35
N LYS A 294 -6.37 25.20 2.18
CA LYS A 294 -6.83 26.18 1.19
C LYS A 294 -6.26 27.57 1.41
N ALA A 295 -6.03 27.96 2.66
CA ALA A 295 -5.39 29.23 3.01
C ALA A 295 -3.90 29.29 2.62
N GLY A 296 -3.29 28.16 2.27
CA GLY A 296 -1.98 28.09 1.62
C GLY A 296 -0.79 27.81 2.57
N PRO A 297 0.45 27.79 2.02
CA PRO A 297 1.63 27.26 2.72
C PRO A 297 1.99 27.96 4.03
N ALA A 298 1.70 29.25 4.17
CA ALA A 298 1.97 30.01 5.39
C ALA A 298 1.17 29.46 6.59
N TYR A 299 -0.13 29.21 6.40
CA TYR A 299 -1.00 28.64 7.44
C TYR A 299 -0.64 27.20 7.78
N ILE A 300 -0.23 26.41 6.78
CA ILE A 300 0.29 25.06 7.00
C ILE A 300 1.55 25.10 7.87
N ASN A 301 2.48 26.02 7.60
CA ASN A 301 3.70 26.16 8.39
C ASN A 301 3.40 26.59 9.84
N LEU A 302 2.43 27.49 10.04
CA LEU A 302 1.96 27.86 11.38
C LEU A 302 1.33 26.66 12.11
N LEU A 303 0.47 25.89 11.45
CA LEU A 303 -0.13 24.68 12.02
C LEU A 303 0.94 23.65 12.40
N ARG A 304 1.94 23.44 11.53
CA ARG A 304 3.07 22.53 11.81
C ARG A 304 3.88 23.03 13.01
N ALA A 305 4.18 24.32 13.10
CA ALA A 305 4.89 24.89 14.24
C ALA A 305 4.10 24.75 15.55
N LEU A 306 2.80 25.03 15.52
CA LEU A 306 1.90 24.85 16.66
C LEU A 306 1.88 23.38 17.12
N HIS A 307 1.74 22.44 16.18
CA HIS A 307 1.77 21.01 16.47
C HIS A 307 3.09 20.57 17.10
N GLN A 308 4.25 21.04 16.59
CA GLN A 308 5.55 20.72 17.17
C GLN A 308 5.67 21.25 18.61
N ARG A 309 5.22 22.49 18.87
CA ARG A 309 5.21 23.06 20.23
C ARG A 309 4.32 22.25 21.17
N ALA A 310 3.11 21.89 20.75
CA ALA A 310 2.20 21.07 21.53
C ALA A 310 2.75 19.66 21.81
N LYS A 311 3.51 19.08 20.87
CA LYS A 311 4.19 17.80 21.07
C LYS A 311 5.30 17.90 22.12
N MET A 312 6.07 18.98 22.11
CA MET A 312 7.15 19.19 23.07
C MET A 312 6.63 19.47 24.49
N SER A 313 5.45 20.08 24.64
CA SER A 313 4.85 20.34 25.97
C SER A 313 4.22 19.10 26.63
N ARG A 314 4.17 17.95 25.93
CA ARG A 314 3.67 16.67 26.47
C ARG A 314 4.77 15.82 27.13
N LYS A 315 6.03 16.27 27.13
CA LYS A 315 7.13 15.69 27.90
C LYS A 315 7.12 16.24 29.32
#